data_AF-A0A1B8W4D3-F1
#
_entry.id   AF-A0A1B8W4D3-F1
#
_cell.length_a   1.000
_cell.length_b   1.000
_cell.length_c   1.000
_cell.angle_alpha   90.00
_cell.angle_beta   90.00
_cell.angle_gamma   90.00
#
_symmetry.space_group_name_H-M   'P 1'
#
loop_
_entity.id
_entity.type
_entity.pdbx_description
1 polymer ?
#
loop_
_entity_poly.entity_id
_entity_poly.type
_entity_poly.pdbx_seq_one_letter_code
_entity_poly.pdbx_strand_id
1 'polypeptide(L)'
;MKLLPILEAKNIRAEKADFDGQDIKRRWEQAFAEGIDAVEKETIYMDQFLWHVFSCKRKPCLSGEAAADAFLAVQKQECYVFYQHYNFVLYIENAADLTSADLEGESDIYIVDQSFTWTYVQTHESQCGPYFSSMAPI
;
A
#
# COMPACT_ATOMS: atom_id res chain seq x y z
N MET A 1 8.97 -5.33 11.55
CA MET A 1 9.55 -5.32 10.20
C MET A 1 10.34 -6.61 9.98
N LYS A 2 9.62 -7.66 9.58
CA LYS A 2 10.14 -8.95 9.10
C LYS A 2 10.32 -8.95 7.57
N LEU A 3 9.80 -7.93 6.89
CA LEU A 3 9.84 -7.82 5.43
C LEU A 3 11.26 -7.89 4.84
N LEU A 4 12.23 -7.14 5.36
CA LEU A 4 13.58 -7.07 4.76
C LEU A 4 14.25 -8.46 4.60
N PRO A 5 14.31 -9.32 5.64
CA PRO A 5 14.78 -10.70 5.47
C PRO A 5 14.03 -11.53 4.41
N ILE A 6 12.72 -11.31 4.25
CA ILE A 6 11.90 -12.02 3.25
C ILE A 6 12.26 -11.55 1.84
N LEU A 7 12.41 -10.24 1.65
CA LEU A 7 12.83 -9.66 0.37
C LEU A 7 14.22 -10.18 -0.03
N GLU A 8 15.18 -10.17 0.91
CA GLU A 8 16.53 -10.68 0.69
C GLU A 8 16.52 -12.16 0.29
N ALA A 9 15.76 -13.01 0.99
CA ALA A 9 15.63 -14.44 0.67
C ALA A 9 15.05 -14.69 -0.74
N LYS A 10 14.27 -13.74 -1.26
CA LYS A 10 13.69 -13.78 -2.61
C LYS A 10 14.52 -13.06 -3.67
N ASN A 11 15.71 -12.56 -3.33
CA ASN A 11 16.54 -11.71 -4.21
C ASN A 11 15.80 -10.44 -4.69
N ILE A 12 14.82 -9.96 -3.91
CA ILE A 12 14.17 -8.68 -4.14
C ILE A 12 15.04 -7.63 -3.47
N ARG A 13 15.62 -6.74 -4.29
CA ARG A 13 16.50 -5.69 -3.77
C ARG A 13 15.66 -4.63 -3.08
N ALA A 14 16.05 -4.24 -1.87
CA ALA A 14 15.41 -3.20 -1.10
C ALA A 14 16.44 -2.18 -0.61
N GLU A 15 16.16 -0.91 -0.83
CA GLU A 15 16.97 0.20 -0.32
C GLU A 15 16.07 1.33 0.17
N LYS A 16 16.64 2.27 0.93
CA LYS A 16 15.88 3.44 1.40
C LYS A 16 15.70 4.42 0.23
N ALA A 17 14.49 4.89 0.00
CA ALA A 17 14.24 5.93 -1.00
C ALA A 17 14.77 7.31 -0.54
N ASP A 18 14.98 8.21 -1.50
CA ASP A 18 15.50 9.57 -1.27
C ASP A 18 14.49 10.54 -0.65
N PHE A 19 13.25 10.10 -0.42
CA PHE A 19 12.18 10.87 0.20
C PHE A 19 11.59 10.13 1.39
N ASP A 20 10.88 10.86 2.24
CA ASP A 20 10.41 10.34 3.52
C ASP A 20 8.95 9.86 3.48
N GLY A 21 8.50 9.34 4.63
CA GLY A 21 7.16 8.83 4.80
C GLY A 21 6.08 9.90 4.68
N GLN A 22 6.36 11.16 4.97
CA GLN A 22 5.38 12.24 4.80
C GLN A 22 5.16 12.53 3.31
N ASP A 23 6.25 12.60 2.54
CA ASP A 23 6.18 12.85 1.10
C ASP A 23 5.41 11.75 0.36
N ILE A 24 5.67 10.47 0.68
CA ILE A 24 4.95 9.37 0.01
C ILE A 24 3.47 9.32 0.39
N LYS A 25 3.12 9.56 1.67
CA LYS A 25 1.72 9.56 2.12
C LYS A 25 0.93 10.66 1.45
N ARG A 26 1.51 11.86 1.29
CA ARG A 26 0.91 12.95 0.52
C ARG A 26 0.66 12.56 -0.93
N ARG A 27 1.63 11.94 -1.60
CA ARG A 27 1.49 11.47 -2.99
C ARG A 27 0.44 10.37 -3.11
N TRP A 28 0.41 9.45 -2.15
CA TRP A 28 -0.59 8.39 -2.07
C TRP A 28 -2.00 8.96 -1.90
N GLU A 29 -2.18 9.91 -0.99
CA GLU A 29 -3.46 10.60 -0.78
C GLU A 29 -3.92 11.32 -2.05
N GLN A 30 -3.02 12.01 -2.75
CA GLN A 30 -3.33 12.68 -4.02
C GLN A 30 -3.83 11.71 -5.09
N ALA A 31 -3.28 10.49 -5.15
CA ALA A 31 -3.65 9.49 -6.16
C ALA A 31 -4.90 8.70 -5.77
N PHE A 32 -4.99 8.23 -4.53
CA PHE A 32 -5.99 7.26 -4.11
C PHE A 32 -7.15 7.86 -3.32
N ALA A 33 -7.05 9.12 -2.87
CA ALA A 33 -8.11 9.84 -2.17
C ALA A 33 -8.50 11.16 -2.85
N GLU A 34 -8.20 11.29 -4.15
CA GLU A 34 -8.58 12.45 -4.97
C GLU A 34 -10.10 12.74 -4.85
N GLY A 35 -10.49 14.00 -4.69
CA GLY A 35 -11.90 14.39 -4.65
C GLY A 35 -12.63 14.13 -3.32
N ILE A 36 -11.94 13.59 -2.31
CA ILE A 36 -12.44 13.56 -0.93
C ILE A 36 -12.04 14.86 -0.25
N ASP A 37 -13.01 15.59 0.28
CA ASP A 37 -12.77 16.86 0.95
C ASP A 37 -12.21 16.68 2.39
N ALA A 38 -11.75 17.77 2.99
CA ALA A 38 -11.13 17.73 4.31
C ALA A 38 -12.08 17.27 5.42
N VAL A 39 -13.38 17.59 5.33
CA VAL A 39 -14.38 17.22 6.33
C VAL A 39 -14.65 15.72 6.25
N GLU A 40 -14.74 15.18 5.03
CA GLU A 40 -14.92 13.74 4.83
C GLU A 40 -13.67 12.95 5.26
N LYS A 41 -12.46 13.47 5.01
CA LYS A 41 -11.20 12.88 5.50
C LYS A 41 -11.15 12.82 7.03
N GLU A 42 -11.55 13.90 7.70
CA GLU A 42 -11.64 13.94 9.17
C GLU A 42 -12.70 12.95 9.69
N THR A 43 -13.85 12.87 9.02
CA THR A 43 -14.96 11.96 9.41
C THR A 43 -14.54 10.50 9.37
N ILE A 44 -13.68 10.11 8.43
CA ILE A 44 -13.17 8.74 8.33
C ILE A 44 -11.83 8.57 9.05
N TYR A 45 -11.33 9.54 9.83
CA TYR A 45 -10.03 9.46 10.51
C TYR A 45 -8.87 9.08 9.58
N MET A 46 -8.85 9.66 8.37
CA MET A 46 -7.84 9.33 7.35
C MET A 46 -6.42 9.73 7.78
N ASP A 47 -6.30 10.74 8.64
CA ASP A 47 -5.05 11.17 9.27
C ASP A 47 -4.43 10.08 10.15
N GLN A 48 -5.26 9.23 10.78
CA GLN A 48 -4.81 8.11 11.57
C GLN A 48 -4.47 6.89 10.71
N PHE A 49 -5.32 6.59 9.70
CA PHE A 49 -5.15 5.44 8.81
C PHE A 49 -5.60 5.77 7.38
N LEU A 50 -4.66 5.81 6.43
CA LEU A 50 -4.98 6.12 5.03
C LEU A 50 -5.93 5.09 4.41
N TRP A 51 -5.83 3.82 4.80
CA TRP A 51 -6.68 2.74 4.32
C TRP A 51 -8.16 2.89 4.69
N HIS A 52 -8.52 3.82 5.58
CA HIS A 52 -9.92 4.17 5.85
C HIS A 52 -10.67 4.65 4.61
N VAL A 53 -9.97 5.19 3.61
CA VAL A 53 -10.58 5.53 2.32
C VAL A 53 -11.28 4.32 1.67
N PHE A 54 -10.76 3.11 1.91
CA PHE A 54 -11.29 1.86 1.39
C PHE A 54 -12.28 1.21 2.35
N SER A 55 -11.95 1.10 3.63
CA SER A 55 -12.86 0.47 4.62
C SER A 55 -14.16 1.25 4.79
N CYS A 56 -14.11 2.59 4.72
CA CYS A 56 -15.27 3.47 4.73
C CYS A 56 -15.93 3.64 3.35
N LYS A 57 -15.50 2.87 2.34
CA LYS A 57 -16.08 2.83 0.99
C LYS A 57 -16.13 4.18 0.27
N ARG A 58 -15.14 5.05 0.50
CA ARG A 58 -15.03 6.36 -0.17
C ARG A 58 -14.43 6.23 -1.56
N LYS A 59 -13.62 5.20 -1.78
CA LYS A 59 -13.00 4.88 -3.07
C LYS A 59 -13.19 3.40 -3.42
N PRO A 60 -13.29 3.07 -4.72
CA PRO A 60 -13.41 1.69 -5.16
C PRO A 60 -12.12 0.92 -4.88
N CYS A 61 -12.28 -0.31 -4.41
CA CYS A 61 -11.19 -1.24 -4.17
C CYS A 61 -11.69 -2.68 -4.19
N LEU A 62 -10.78 -3.61 -4.40
CA LEU A 62 -10.95 -5.00 -3.98
C LEU A 62 -10.56 -5.14 -2.52
N SER A 63 -11.07 -6.20 -1.89
CA SER A 63 -10.75 -6.55 -0.51
C SER A 63 -10.56 -8.05 -0.33
N GLY A 64 -9.74 -8.45 0.64
CA GLY A 64 -9.54 -9.86 1.00
C GLY A 64 -8.82 -10.64 -0.11
N GLU A 65 -9.31 -11.84 -0.42
CA GLU A 65 -8.73 -12.73 -1.44
C GLU A 65 -8.64 -12.05 -2.82
N ALA A 66 -9.69 -11.32 -3.23
CA ALA A 66 -9.66 -10.60 -4.51
C ALA A 66 -8.54 -9.53 -4.56
N ALA A 67 -8.26 -8.86 -3.44
CA ALA A 67 -7.15 -7.91 -3.37
C ALA A 67 -5.79 -8.62 -3.43
N ALA A 68 -5.65 -9.77 -2.77
CA ALA A 68 -4.45 -10.58 -2.82
C ALA A 68 -4.18 -11.12 -4.24
N ASP A 69 -5.22 -11.59 -4.93
CA ASP A 69 -5.13 -12.07 -6.31
C ASP A 69 -4.73 -10.95 -7.28
N ALA A 70 -5.34 -9.77 -7.15
CA ALA A 70 -4.98 -8.61 -7.95
C ALA A 70 -3.54 -8.15 -7.69
N PHE A 71 -3.10 -8.17 -6.43
CA PHE A 71 -1.72 -7.88 -6.07
C PHE A 71 -0.74 -8.90 -6.63
N LEU A 72 -1.09 -10.18 -6.66
CA LEU A 72 -0.27 -11.21 -7.30
C LEU A 72 -0.18 -10.97 -8.82
N ALA A 73 -1.30 -10.65 -9.46
CA ALA A 73 -1.40 -10.49 -10.91
C ALA A 73 -0.77 -9.20 -11.46
N VAL A 74 -0.73 -8.12 -10.67
CA VAL A 74 -0.20 -6.83 -11.16
C VAL A 74 1.31 -6.91 -11.41
N GLN A 75 1.78 -6.20 -12.44
CA GLN A 75 3.20 -6.09 -12.72
C GLN A 75 3.89 -5.24 -11.65
N LYS A 76 4.91 -5.82 -11.01
CA LYS A 76 5.66 -5.25 -9.91
C LYS A 76 7.15 -5.28 -10.24
N GLN A 77 7.60 -4.43 -11.16
CA GLN A 77 9.05 -4.30 -11.40
C GLN A 77 9.69 -3.48 -10.28
N GLU A 78 9.16 -2.28 -10.08
CA GLU A 78 9.68 -1.30 -9.12
C GLU A 78 8.52 -0.77 -8.29
N CYS A 79 8.65 -0.80 -6.96
CA CYS A 79 7.61 -0.36 -6.05
C CYS A 79 8.20 0.45 -4.90
N TYR A 80 7.34 1.24 -4.27
CA TYR A 80 7.59 1.82 -2.98
C TYR A 80 6.82 1.07 -1.90
N VAL A 81 7.46 0.87 -0.76
CA VAL A 81 6.85 0.31 0.44
C VAL A 81 6.98 1.32 1.57
N PHE A 82 5.86 1.62 2.22
CA PHE A 82 5.83 2.50 3.39
C PHE A 82 4.80 2.03 4.40
N TYR A 83 4.86 2.61 5.60
CA TYR A 83 3.98 2.24 6.71
C TYR A 83 3.26 3.46 7.25
N GLN A 84 2.06 3.26 7.80
CA GLN A 84 1.27 4.33 8.39
C GLN A 84 2.06 5.13 9.45
N HIS A 85 2.77 4.43 10.33
CA HIS A 85 3.40 5.05 11.51
C HIS A 85 4.92 5.19 11.42
N TYR A 86 5.52 4.91 10.26
CA TYR A 86 6.96 5.15 10.04
C TYR A 86 7.20 6.27 9.03
N ASN A 87 8.37 6.92 9.16
CA ASN A 87 8.79 8.02 8.28
C ASN A 87 9.86 7.63 7.25
N PHE A 88 10.10 6.33 7.05
CA PHE A 88 10.99 5.87 5.99
C PHE A 88 10.18 5.22 4.87
N VAL A 89 10.77 5.21 3.68
CA VAL A 89 10.24 4.54 2.51
C VAL A 89 11.30 3.58 2.01
N LEU A 90 10.88 2.37 1.67
CA LEU A 90 11.71 1.43 0.94
C LEU A 90 11.38 1.53 -0.54
N TYR A 91 12.42 1.63 -1.35
CA TYR A 91 12.37 1.36 -2.77
C TYR A 91 12.74 -0.10 -2.98
N ILE A 92 11.90 -0.84 -3.71
CA ILE A 92 12.15 -2.25 -4.03
C ILE A 92 12.19 -2.46 -5.54
N GLU A 93 13.18 -3.24 -5.99
CA GLU A 93 13.39 -3.64 -7.39
C GLU A 93 13.16 -5.15 -7.54
N ASN A 94 12.66 -5.56 -8.70
CA ASN A 94 12.31 -6.96 -9.03
C ASN A 94 11.23 -7.54 -8.10
N ALA A 95 10.22 -6.75 -7.75
CA ALA A 95 9.15 -7.13 -6.83
C ALA A 95 8.10 -8.11 -7.43
N ALA A 96 8.40 -8.76 -8.55
CA ALA A 96 7.47 -9.65 -9.25
C ALA A 96 7.04 -10.84 -8.38
N ASP A 97 7.96 -11.35 -7.57
CA ASP A 97 7.75 -12.48 -6.66
C ASP A 97 7.25 -12.08 -5.27
N LEU A 98 6.99 -10.78 -5.03
CA LEU A 98 6.37 -10.30 -3.80
C LEU A 98 4.88 -10.66 -3.80
N THR A 99 4.43 -11.38 -2.78
CA THR A 99 3.04 -11.81 -2.63
C THR A 99 2.44 -11.31 -1.31
N SER A 100 1.13 -11.43 -1.15
CA SER A 100 0.45 -11.10 0.11
C SER A 100 0.96 -11.94 1.29
N ALA A 101 1.37 -13.19 1.05
CA ALA A 101 1.92 -14.08 2.07
C ALA A 101 3.24 -13.55 2.67
N ASP A 102 4.05 -12.84 1.89
CA ASP A 102 5.30 -12.23 2.37
C ASP A 102 5.06 -11.06 3.33
N LEU A 103 3.83 -10.53 3.32
CA LEU A 103 3.41 -9.40 4.13
C LEU A 103 2.67 -9.86 5.40
N GLU A 104 2.53 -11.18 5.61
CA GLU A 104 1.91 -11.73 6.80
C GLU A 104 2.66 -11.29 8.07
N GLY A 105 1.93 -10.64 8.97
CA GLY A 105 2.49 -10.10 10.21
C GLY A 105 3.16 -8.74 10.07
N GLU A 106 3.18 -8.14 8.89
CA GLU A 106 3.30 -6.68 8.75
C GLU A 106 1.95 -6.02 9.06
N SER A 107 1.97 -4.73 9.39
CA SER A 107 0.80 -4.00 9.87
C SER A 107 0.81 -2.58 9.32
N ASP A 108 -0.32 -2.16 8.78
CA ASP A 108 -0.51 -0.87 8.12
C ASP A 108 0.59 -0.55 7.09
N ILE A 109 0.88 -1.54 6.25
CA ILE A 109 1.88 -1.49 5.20
C ILE A 109 1.20 -1.23 3.86
N TYR A 110 1.81 -0.35 3.08
CA TYR A 110 1.35 0.10 1.79
C TYR A 110 2.42 -0.20 0.76
N ILE A 111 2.00 -0.82 -0.34
CA ILE A 111 2.82 -1.05 -1.52
C ILE A 111 2.17 -0.31 -2.68
N VAL A 112 2.96 0.41 -3.46
CA VAL A 112 2.50 1.25 -4.56
C VAL A 112 3.54 1.22 -5.68
N ASP A 113 3.10 1.27 -6.93
CA ASP A 113 4.02 1.49 -8.05
C ASP A 113 4.57 2.93 -8.06
N GLN A 114 5.63 3.14 -8.82
CA GLN A 114 6.27 4.47 -8.92
C GLN A 114 5.34 5.56 -9.44
N SER A 115 4.38 5.19 -10.30
CA SER A 115 3.43 6.10 -10.94
C SER A 115 2.11 6.23 -10.19
N PHE A 116 1.96 5.56 -9.05
CA PHE A 116 0.74 5.59 -8.22
C PHE A 116 -0.51 5.17 -9.00
N THR A 117 -0.34 4.24 -9.94
CA THR A 117 -1.42 3.66 -10.74
C THR A 117 -2.14 2.52 -10.01
N TRP A 118 -1.50 1.88 -9.02
CA TRP A 118 -2.13 0.91 -8.14
C TRP A 118 -1.52 0.93 -6.74
N THR A 119 -2.30 0.50 -5.74
CA THR A 119 -1.81 0.28 -4.38
C THR A 119 -2.39 -0.98 -3.78
N TYR A 120 -1.56 -1.69 -3.02
CA TYR A 120 -1.97 -2.77 -2.14
C TYR A 120 -1.73 -2.36 -0.70
N VAL A 121 -2.68 -2.65 0.19
CA VAL A 121 -2.61 -2.28 1.60
C VAL A 121 -2.94 -3.47 2.48
N GLN A 122 -2.02 -3.83 3.37
CA GLN A 122 -2.25 -4.80 4.43
C GLN A 122 -2.41 -4.05 5.75
N THR A 123 -3.59 -4.16 6.35
CA THR A 123 -3.93 -3.47 7.61
C THR A 123 -3.46 -4.27 8.81
N HIS A 124 -3.43 -3.64 9.98
CA HIS A 124 -3.24 -4.32 11.26
C HIS A 124 -4.51 -5.04 11.77
N GLU A 125 -5.67 -4.79 11.18
CA GLU A 125 -6.95 -5.33 11.60
C GLU A 125 -7.31 -6.58 10.78
N SER A 126 -7.40 -7.74 11.42
CA SER A 126 -7.70 -9.00 10.73
C SER A 126 -9.06 -9.03 10.03
N GLN A 127 -9.97 -8.11 10.36
CA GLN A 127 -11.29 -7.98 9.75
C GLN A 127 -11.33 -6.95 8.62
N CYS A 128 -10.25 -6.19 8.39
CA CYS A 128 -10.20 -5.13 7.39
C CYS A 128 -9.10 -5.38 6.37
N GLY A 129 -9.49 -5.49 5.11
CA GLY A 129 -8.56 -5.69 4.01
C GLY A 129 -8.06 -7.14 3.89
N PRO A 130 -6.90 -7.38 3.28
CA PRO A 130 -6.11 -6.37 2.55
C PRO A 130 -6.92 -5.68 1.45
N TYR A 131 -6.49 -4.51 1.02
CA TYR A 131 -7.14 -3.74 -0.04
C TYR A 131 -6.25 -3.65 -1.28
N PHE A 132 -6.87 -3.65 -2.45
CA PHE A 132 -6.19 -3.34 -3.70
C PHE A 132 -7.02 -2.32 -4.48
N SER A 133 -6.39 -1.26 -4.97
CA SER A 133 -7.03 -0.26 -5.82
C SER A 133 -6.12 0.06 -7.00
N SER A 134 -6.70 0.22 -8.18
CA SER A 134 -5.99 0.62 -9.39
C SER A 134 -6.78 1.64 -10.19
N MET A 135 -6.07 2.48 -10.94
CA MET A 135 -6.66 3.43 -11.89
C MET A 135 -7.24 2.74 -13.13
N ALA A 136 -6.75 1.55 -13.47
CA ALA A 136 -7.41 0.69 -14.45
C ALA A 136 -8.70 0.12 -13.84
N PRO A 137 -9.80 0.03 -14.61
CA PRO A 137 -11.02 -0.59 -14.12
C PRO A 137 -10.73 -2.02 -13.65
N ILE A 138 -11.14 -2.30 -12.42
CA ILE A 138 -10.99 -3.58 -11.73
C ILE A 138 -12.16 -4.49 -12.08
#